data_AF-A0A0D2KAA4-F1
#
_entry.id   AF-A0A0D2KAA4-F1
#
_cell.length_a   1.000
_cell.length_b   1.000
_cell.length_c   1.000
_cell.angle_alpha   90.00
_cell.angle_beta   90.00
_cell.angle_gamma   90.00
#
_symmetry.space_group_name_H-M   'P 1'
#
loop_
_entity.id
_entity.type
_entity.pdbx_description
1 polymer ?
#
loop_
_entity_poly.entity_id
_entity_poly.type
_entity_poly.pdbx_seq_one_letter_code
_entity_poly.pdbx_strand_id
1 'polypeptide(L)'
;MDEYSVRRLAARWGWTEVQHNVESRVMGFVRGGERVNVYYTTGTVGTCVNHPRAGKTQLFRRNQTLATLGNIFQDPRVHTGAGYYRRHSDARPELSQDSGGGNQIWACLGSKRLEDALLDGWDEACTVLALGAGYFTADCHGATAWWDVPIELHNKVNGRQKSLPPVDYVVLGEGDDYFVQFADGSCQWSAYDHSVWEILQSREGTPVELLAFAPGGGYYIMWEDGESCWLGLPRGLHNKLIGRQKSRAGVEFLAVGPEGEWFVRFLDGGWRADDITDGCSETLHELDKQGWSILKVLFGHNGSWAIIYS
;
A
#
# COMPACT_ATOMS: atom_id res chain seq x y z
N MET A 1 -4.53 -6.76 -11.17
CA MET A 1 -4.13 -7.43 -9.92
C MET A 1 -3.51 -8.76 -10.30
N ASP A 2 -2.46 -9.19 -9.64
CA ASP A 2 -1.89 -10.53 -9.83
C ASP A 2 -2.56 -11.54 -8.88
N GLU A 3 -2.36 -12.84 -9.15
CA GLU A 3 -3.02 -13.89 -8.38
C GLU A 3 -2.53 -13.99 -6.93
N TYR A 4 -1.24 -13.72 -6.72
CA TYR A 4 -0.62 -13.81 -5.40
C TYR A 4 -1.21 -12.76 -4.47
N SER A 5 -1.26 -11.50 -4.90
CA SER A 5 -1.86 -10.40 -4.15
C SER A 5 -3.33 -10.62 -3.81
N VAL A 6 -4.11 -11.26 -4.69
CA VAL A 6 -5.52 -11.57 -4.44
C VAL A 6 -5.68 -12.69 -3.40
N ARG A 7 -4.88 -13.77 -3.48
CA ARG A 7 -4.89 -14.85 -2.48
C ARG A 7 -4.51 -14.32 -1.10
N ARG A 8 -3.47 -13.49 -1.06
CA ARG A 8 -2.98 -12.80 0.15
C ARG A 8 -4.10 -12.00 0.82
N LEU A 9 -4.80 -11.16 0.06
CA LEU A 9 -5.94 -10.39 0.57
C LEU A 9 -7.14 -11.23 1.00
N ALA A 10 -7.43 -12.32 0.29
CA ALA A 10 -8.53 -13.20 0.66
C ALA A 10 -8.24 -13.89 2.01
N ALA A 11 -7.02 -14.41 2.17
CA ALA A 11 -6.56 -15.05 3.41
C ALA A 11 -6.64 -14.10 4.62
N ARG A 12 -6.23 -12.82 4.43
CA ARG A 12 -6.31 -11.77 5.46
C ARG A 12 -7.67 -11.65 6.12
N TRP A 13 -8.73 -11.78 5.33
CA TRP A 13 -10.10 -11.65 5.83
C TRP A 13 -10.77 -12.99 6.10
N GLY A 14 -10.01 -14.08 6.21
CA GLY A 14 -10.52 -15.41 6.54
C GLY A 14 -11.36 -16.03 5.43
N TRP A 15 -11.07 -15.72 4.17
CA TRP A 15 -11.70 -16.37 3.02
C TRP A 15 -10.92 -17.60 2.56
N THR A 16 -11.63 -18.68 2.27
CA THR A 16 -11.03 -19.91 1.73
C THR A 16 -11.20 -19.97 0.22
N GLU A 17 -10.10 -20.17 -0.51
CA GLU A 17 -10.15 -20.41 -1.95
C GLU A 17 -10.86 -21.74 -2.25
N VAL A 18 -11.83 -21.71 -3.16
CA VAL A 18 -12.63 -22.87 -3.59
C VAL A 18 -12.67 -23.02 -5.11
N GLN A 19 -12.10 -22.07 -5.85
CA GLN A 19 -12.02 -22.12 -7.30
C GLN A 19 -10.80 -21.34 -7.78
N HIS A 20 -10.07 -21.92 -8.72
CA HIS A 20 -9.11 -21.20 -9.53
C HIS A 20 -9.21 -21.73 -10.96
N ASN A 21 -9.47 -20.84 -11.90
CA ASN A 21 -9.49 -21.17 -13.33
C ASN A 21 -8.62 -20.15 -14.07
N VAL A 22 -7.46 -20.63 -14.54
CA VAL A 22 -6.42 -19.84 -15.21
C VAL A 22 -6.91 -19.31 -16.56
N GLU A 23 -7.69 -20.10 -17.30
CA GLU A 23 -8.18 -19.74 -18.64
C GLU A 23 -9.15 -18.54 -18.58
N SER A 24 -10.10 -18.59 -17.66
CA SER A 24 -11.05 -17.49 -17.40
C SER A 24 -10.52 -16.43 -16.43
N ARG A 25 -9.30 -16.63 -15.91
CA ARG A 25 -8.58 -15.72 -15.01
C ARG A 25 -9.43 -15.31 -13.81
N VAL A 26 -10.06 -16.32 -13.18
CA VAL A 26 -10.96 -16.14 -12.04
C VAL A 26 -10.54 -16.98 -10.85
N MET A 27 -10.58 -16.37 -9.67
CA MET A 27 -10.46 -17.06 -8.39
C MET A 27 -11.75 -16.89 -7.59
N GLY A 28 -12.20 -17.94 -6.92
CA GLY A 28 -13.42 -17.95 -6.13
C GLY A 28 -13.12 -18.30 -4.68
N PHE A 29 -13.69 -17.55 -3.76
CA PHE A 29 -13.46 -17.66 -2.33
C PHE A 29 -14.77 -17.73 -1.56
N VAL A 30 -14.79 -18.39 -0.40
CA VAL A 30 -15.96 -18.48 0.49
C VAL A 30 -15.63 -18.16 1.94
N ARG A 31 -16.59 -17.54 2.64
CA ARG A 31 -16.53 -17.25 4.08
C ARG A 31 -17.96 -17.15 4.62
N GLY A 32 -18.29 -17.92 5.66
CA GLY A 32 -19.59 -17.78 6.35
C GLY A 32 -20.84 -17.92 5.45
N GLY A 33 -20.77 -18.68 4.35
CA GLY A 33 -21.87 -18.84 3.39
C GLY A 33 -21.96 -17.76 2.30
N GLU A 34 -21.04 -16.80 2.31
CA GLU A 34 -20.85 -15.80 1.26
C GLU A 34 -19.78 -16.28 0.26
N ARG A 35 -19.85 -15.80 -0.99
CA ARG A 35 -18.86 -16.11 -2.04
C ARG A 35 -18.34 -14.83 -2.70
N VAL A 36 -17.04 -14.76 -2.97
CA VAL A 36 -16.39 -13.70 -3.75
C VAL A 36 -15.68 -14.35 -4.94
N ASN A 37 -15.98 -13.91 -6.16
CA ASN A 37 -15.26 -14.28 -7.38
C ASN A 37 -14.45 -13.07 -7.86
N VAL A 38 -13.14 -13.23 -8.04
CA VAL A 38 -12.22 -12.17 -8.47
C VAL A 38 -11.67 -12.52 -9.85
N TYR A 39 -11.99 -11.70 -10.84
CA TYR A 39 -11.42 -11.75 -12.18
C TYR A 39 -10.18 -10.85 -12.20
N TYR A 40 -9.04 -11.41 -11.79
CA TYR A 40 -7.86 -10.64 -11.35
C TYR A 40 -7.20 -9.79 -12.45
N THR A 41 -7.39 -10.15 -13.72
CA THR A 41 -6.89 -9.35 -14.85
C THR A 41 -7.79 -8.19 -15.28
N THR A 42 -9.11 -8.27 -15.03
CA THR A 42 -10.05 -7.18 -15.39
C THR A 42 -10.48 -6.36 -14.19
N GLY A 43 -10.10 -6.77 -12.98
CA GLY A 43 -10.57 -6.18 -11.73
C GLY A 43 -12.07 -6.36 -11.51
N THR A 44 -12.74 -7.28 -12.21
CA THR A 44 -14.15 -7.56 -11.93
C THR A 44 -14.26 -8.42 -10.68
N VAL A 45 -15.17 -8.07 -9.77
CA VAL A 45 -15.42 -8.80 -8.53
C VAL A 45 -16.91 -9.07 -8.38
N GLY A 46 -17.28 -10.35 -8.32
CA GLY A 46 -18.66 -10.80 -8.07
C GLY A 46 -18.82 -11.28 -6.64
N THR A 47 -19.72 -10.71 -5.87
CA THR A 47 -20.05 -11.19 -4.52
C THR A 47 -21.44 -11.80 -4.49
N CYS A 48 -21.56 -13.02 -3.97
CA CYS A 48 -22.83 -13.66 -3.66
C CYS A 48 -23.04 -13.63 -2.14
N VAL A 49 -24.04 -12.86 -1.69
CA VAL A 49 -24.35 -12.63 -0.28
C VAL A 49 -25.82 -12.95 0.00
N ASN A 50 -26.09 -13.53 1.18
CA ASN A 50 -27.46 -13.73 1.67
C ASN A 50 -27.99 -12.42 2.27
N HIS A 51 -28.87 -11.74 1.54
CA HIS A 51 -29.52 -10.52 1.99
C HIS A 51 -30.73 -10.85 2.90
N PRO A 52 -30.87 -10.20 4.08
CA PRO A 52 -31.91 -10.53 5.07
C PRO A 52 -33.35 -10.45 4.55
N ARG A 53 -33.61 -9.61 3.52
CA ARG A 53 -34.94 -9.44 2.91
C ARG A 53 -35.09 -10.06 1.52
N ALA A 54 -33.98 -10.23 0.79
CA ALA A 54 -34.01 -10.56 -0.64
C ALA A 54 -33.46 -11.96 -0.96
N GLY A 55 -32.98 -12.70 0.06
CA GLY A 55 -32.36 -14.00 -0.15
C GLY A 55 -30.98 -13.88 -0.80
N LYS A 56 -30.56 -14.90 -1.55
CA LYS A 56 -29.26 -14.90 -2.24
C LYS A 56 -29.24 -13.83 -3.33
N THR A 57 -28.41 -12.81 -3.14
CA THR A 57 -28.19 -11.74 -4.11
C THR A 57 -26.76 -11.77 -4.62
N GLN A 58 -26.58 -11.48 -5.90
CA GLN A 58 -25.27 -11.37 -6.53
C GLN A 58 -25.04 -9.94 -6.97
N LEU A 59 -23.86 -9.40 -6.64
CA LEU A 59 -23.44 -8.06 -7.02
C LEU A 59 -22.10 -8.14 -7.75
N PHE A 60 -22.04 -7.59 -8.96
CA PHE A 60 -20.81 -7.46 -9.73
C PHE A 60 -20.31 -6.02 -9.68
N ARG A 61 -19.03 -5.87 -9.37
CA ARG A 61 -18.29 -4.60 -9.38
C ARG A 61 -17.20 -4.73 -10.42
N ARG A 62 -16.98 -3.71 -11.24
CA ARG A 62 -15.95 -3.70 -12.30
C ARG A 62 -14.79 -2.78 -11.91
N ASN A 63 -13.63 -2.99 -12.51
CA ASN A 63 -12.45 -2.12 -12.35
C ASN A 63 -12.03 -1.94 -10.88
N GLN A 64 -12.13 -2.98 -10.07
CA GLN A 64 -11.67 -2.97 -8.69
C GLN A 64 -10.14 -3.03 -8.67
N THR A 65 -9.54 -2.14 -7.90
CA THR A 65 -8.12 -2.16 -7.52
C THR A 65 -7.91 -3.13 -6.35
N LEU A 66 -6.64 -3.42 -6.04
CA LEU A 66 -6.28 -4.26 -4.90
C LEU A 66 -6.82 -3.69 -3.58
N ALA A 67 -6.78 -2.36 -3.42
CA ALA A 67 -7.38 -1.63 -2.30
C ALA A 67 -8.89 -1.88 -2.17
N THR A 68 -9.64 -1.66 -3.26
CA THR A 68 -11.10 -1.86 -3.26
C THR A 68 -11.48 -3.33 -3.09
N LEU A 69 -10.65 -4.26 -3.56
CA LEU A 69 -10.83 -5.69 -3.32
C LEU A 69 -10.66 -6.02 -1.82
N GLY A 70 -9.71 -5.38 -1.14
CA GLY A 70 -9.55 -5.49 0.31
C GLY A 70 -10.82 -5.09 1.07
N ASN A 71 -11.48 -3.98 0.69
CA ASN A 71 -12.78 -3.61 1.26
C ASN A 71 -13.85 -4.68 1.03
N ILE A 72 -13.89 -5.27 -0.16
CA ILE A 72 -14.89 -6.29 -0.51
C ILE A 72 -14.65 -7.57 0.32
N PHE A 73 -13.40 -7.96 0.56
CA PHE A 73 -13.10 -9.09 1.43
C PHE A 73 -13.38 -8.78 2.91
N GLN A 74 -13.18 -7.53 3.35
CA GLN A 74 -13.58 -7.08 4.69
C GLN A 74 -15.10 -7.19 4.86
N ASP A 75 -15.88 -6.50 4.01
CA ASP A 75 -17.33 -6.50 3.97
C ASP A 75 -17.85 -6.65 2.52
N PRO A 76 -18.32 -7.85 2.12
CA PRO A 76 -18.84 -8.10 0.78
C PRO A 76 -20.08 -7.28 0.40
N ARG A 77 -20.71 -6.60 1.36
CA ARG A 77 -21.87 -5.75 1.16
C ARG A 77 -21.50 -4.30 0.87
N VAL A 78 -20.22 -3.95 0.99
CA VAL A 78 -19.75 -2.58 0.75
C VAL A 78 -20.14 -2.14 -0.67
N HIS A 79 -20.78 -0.98 -0.76
CA HIS A 79 -21.08 -0.33 -2.02
C HIS A 79 -19.83 0.45 -2.47
N THR A 80 -19.24 0.07 -3.60
CA THR A 80 -17.98 0.67 -4.09
C THR A 80 -18.20 1.88 -5.00
N GLY A 81 -19.43 2.41 -5.09
CA GLY A 81 -19.76 3.60 -5.90
C GLY A 81 -19.70 3.41 -7.44
N ALA A 82 -18.93 2.43 -7.93
CA ALA A 82 -18.80 2.11 -9.34
C ALA A 82 -19.97 1.24 -9.82
N GLY A 83 -21.02 1.87 -10.37
CA GLY A 83 -22.14 1.11 -10.96
C GLY A 83 -23.40 1.86 -11.40
N TYR A 84 -23.52 3.17 -11.17
CA TYR A 84 -24.68 3.93 -11.67
C TYR A 84 -24.32 4.77 -12.89
N TYR A 85 -24.81 4.36 -14.07
CA TYR A 85 -24.89 5.23 -15.24
C TYR A 85 -25.77 6.45 -14.90
N ARG A 86 -25.20 7.66 -14.94
CA ARG A 86 -25.97 8.89 -15.17
C ARG A 86 -26.01 9.17 -16.67
N ARG A 87 -27.21 9.46 -17.18
CA ARG A 87 -27.49 9.76 -18.59
C ARG A 87 -26.79 11.04 -19.03
N HIS A 88 -26.35 11.03 -20.29
CA HIS A 88 -25.79 12.14 -21.06
C HIS A 88 -26.60 13.44 -20.96
N SER A 89 -25.88 14.56 -20.92
CA SER A 89 -26.22 15.78 -21.65
C SER A 89 -24.93 16.50 -22.05
N ASP A 90 -24.81 16.81 -23.33
CA ASP A 90 -23.60 17.23 -24.06
C ASP A 90 -23.08 18.63 -23.71
N ALA A 91 -21.75 18.78 -23.66
CA ALA A 91 -20.96 19.76 -24.44
C ALA A 91 -19.48 19.78 -23.98
N ARG A 92 -18.55 19.59 -24.94
CA ARG A 92 -17.08 19.77 -24.80
C ARG A 92 -16.71 21.23 -25.15
N PRO A 93 -15.53 21.72 -24.71
CA PRO A 93 -14.37 21.65 -25.60
C PRO A 93 -13.17 20.91 -25.00
N GLU A 94 -12.33 20.45 -25.92
CA GLU A 94 -11.15 19.61 -25.74
C GLU A 94 -9.99 20.32 -25.04
N LEU A 95 -9.29 19.56 -24.20
CA LEU A 95 -7.86 19.70 -23.92
C LEU A 95 -7.24 18.29 -24.01
N SER A 96 -6.19 18.20 -24.81
CA SER A 96 -5.34 17.04 -25.10
C SER A 96 -4.86 16.33 -23.82
N GLN A 97 -5.20 15.06 -23.62
CA GLN A 97 -4.36 13.88 -23.93
C GLN A 97 -2.92 14.00 -23.41
N ASP A 98 -2.71 13.60 -22.16
CA ASP A 98 -2.11 12.29 -21.90
C ASP A 98 -2.60 11.76 -20.55
N SER A 99 -3.48 10.77 -20.59
CA SER A 99 -4.06 10.12 -19.42
C SER A 99 -3.75 8.64 -19.51
N GLY A 100 -2.46 8.32 -19.37
CA GLY A 100 -2.02 6.97 -19.03
C GLY A 100 -2.46 6.68 -17.61
N GLY A 101 -3.23 5.61 -17.41
CA GLY A 101 -3.77 5.22 -16.09
C GLY A 101 -2.73 4.63 -15.13
N GLY A 102 -1.50 5.13 -15.17
CA GLY A 102 -0.38 4.74 -14.33
C GLY A 102 -0.22 5.63 -13.11
N ASN A 103 0.39 5.08 -12.05
CA ASN A 103 0.71 5.82 -10.85
C ASN A 103 1.70 6.96 -11.16
N GLN A 104 1.31 8.17 -10.81
CA GLN A 104 2.14 9.35 -10.90
C GLN A 104 2.92 9.55 -9.59
N ILE A 105 4.05 10.26 -9.67
CA ILE A 105 4.85 10.65 -8.51
C ILE A 105 5.07 12.15 -8.49
N TRP A 106 5.08 12.72 -7.29
CA TRP A 106 5.62 14.04 -7.03
C TRP A 106 6.57 13.91 -5.85
N ALA A 107 7.80 14.38 -5.98
CA ALA A 107 8.79 14.33 -4.91
C ALA A 107 9.42 15.70 -4.66
N CYS A 108 9.85 15.93 -3.43
CA CYS A 108 10.76 17.00 -3.05
C CYS A 108 11.85 16.36 -2.19
N LEU A 109 13.10 16.32 -2.68
CA LEU A 109 14.22 15.76 -1.93
C LEU A 109 15.21 16.86 -1.54
N GLY A 110 15.93 16.67 -0.43
CA GLY A 110 16.95 17.61 0.04
C GLY A 110 18.10 17.88 -0.94
N SER A 111 18.19 17.09 -2.02
CA SER A 111 19.14 17.30 -3.12
C SER A 111 18.43 17.17 -4.46
N LYS A 112 18.48 18.25 -5.27
CA LYS A 112 17.91 18.25 -6.62
C LYS A 112 18.45 17.14 -7.50
N ARG A 113 19.73 16.79 -7.37
CA ARG A 113 20.33 15.68 -8.11
C ARG A 113 19.67 14.34 -7.78
N LEU A 114 19.31 14.13 -6.51
CA LEU A 114 18.63 12.90 -6.08
C LEU A 114 17.17 12.90 -6.54
N GLU A 115 16.52 14.06 -6.47
CA GLU A 115 15.17 14.24 -6.98
C GLU A 115 15.10 13.92 -8.47
N ASP A 116 15.97 14.54 -9.29
CA ASP A 116 16.07 14.26 -10.72
C ASP A 116 16.33 12.77 -10.97
N ALA A 117 17.26 12.14 -10.22
CA ALA A 117 17.56 10.72 -10.38
C ALA A 117 16.39 9.79 -9.99
N LEU A 118 15.61 10.14 -8.97
CA LEU A 118 14.41 9.41 -8.58
C LEU A 118 13.31 9.55 -9.65
N LEU A 119 13.07 10.77 -10.12
CA LEU A 119 12.02 11.07 -11.09
C LEU A 119 12.34 10.50 -12.48
N ASP A 120 13.59 10.60 -12.93
CA ASP A 120 14.05 10.01 -14.20
C ASP A 120 13.98 8.48 -14.20
N GLY A 121 14.12 7.87 -13.02
CA GLY A 121 14.02 6.43 -12.81
C GLY A 121 12.60 5.93 -12.49
N TRP A 122 11.62 6.83 -12.36
CA TRP A 122 10.25 6.47 -12.03
C TRP A 122 9.45 6.13 -13.29
N ASP A 123 8.83 4.97 -13.29
CA ASP A 123 7.89 4.55 -14.33
C ASP A 123 6.75 3.70 -13.75
N GLU A 124 5.82 3.28 -14.61
CA GLU A 124 4.68 2.43 -14.21
C GLU A 124 5.11 1.03 -13.73
N ALA A 125 6.35 0.61 -14.02
CA ALA A 125 6.88 -0.68 -13.56
C ALA A 125 7.40 -0.59 -12.12
N CYS A 126 7.66 0.61 -11.57
CA CYS A 126 8.10 0.80 -10.19
C CYS A 126 7.02 0.35 -9.19
N THR A 127 7.33 -0.68 -8.41
CA THR A 127 6.41 -1.28 -7.43
C THR A 127 6.78 -0.94 -5.99
N VAL A 128 8.06 -0.67 -5.73
CA VAL A 128 8.60 -0.38 -4.40
C VAL A 128 9.29 0.98 -4.43
N LEU A 129 8.94 1.82 -3.45
CA LEU A 129 9.64 3.05 -3.13
C LEU A 129 9.73 3.16 -1.60
N ALA A 130 10.94 3.39 -1.10
CA ALA A 130 11.20 3.72 0.29
C ALA A 130 12.06 4.98 0.36
N LEU A 131 11.76 5.84 1.34
CA LEU A 131 12.54 7.04 1.64
C LEU A 131 13.06 6.97 3.07
N GLY A 132 14.27 7.51 3.28
CA GLY A 132 14.97 7.60 4.55
C GLY A 132 16.02 8.71 4.45
N ALA A 133 17.25 8.45 4.90
CA ALA A 133 18.39 9.34 4.61
C ALA A 133 18.64 9.45 3.10
N GLY A 134 18.45 8.33 2.39
CA GLY A 134 18.37 8.27 0.93
C GLY A 134 17.07 7.66 0.43
N TYR A 135 17.17 6.84 -0.62
CA TYR A 135 16.00 6.19 -1.22
C TYR A 135 16.32 4.79 -1.75
N PHE A 136 15.27 3.99 -1.90
CA PHE A 136 15.31 2.69 -2.55
C PHE A 136 14.11 2.53 -3.49
N THR A 137 14.35 2.05 -4.70
CA THR A 137 13.31 1.65 -5.65
C THR A 137 13.51 0.22 -6.15
N ALA A 138 12.40 -0.45 -6.42
CA ALA A 138 12.38 -1.69 -7.21
C ALA A 138 11.22 -1.68 -8.20
N ASP A 139 11.43 -2.30 -9.36
CA ASP A 139 10.39 -2.52 -10.37
C ASP A 139 9.84 -3.95 -10.35
N CYS A 140 8.75 -4.17 -11.10
CA CYS A 140 8.13 -5.49 -11.24
C CYS A 140 9.00 -6.52 -12.02
N HIS A 141 10.13 -6.10 -12.59
CA HIS A 141 11.12 -6.94 -13.25
C HIS A 141 12.32 -7.28 -12.35
N GLY A 142 12.35 -6.76 -11.13
CA GLY A 142 13.42 -6.93 -10.15
C GLY A 142 14.63 -6.03 -10.37
N ALA A 143 14.55 -5.03 -11.26
CA ALA A 143 15.54 -3.96 -11.31
C ALA A 143 15.41 -3.11 -10.05
N THR A 144 16.55 -2.67 -9.52
CA THR A 144 16.62 -1.90 -8.28
C THR A 144 17.56 -0.71 -8.46
N ALA A 145 17.21 0.41 -7.86
CA ALA A 145 18.06 1.59 -7.76
C ALA A 145 17.98 2.15 -6.35
N TRP A 146 19.11 2.62 -5.81
CA TRP A 146 19.13 3.14 -4.45
C TRP A 146 20.28 4.12 -4.27
N TRP A 147 20.14 4.96 -3.26
CA TRP A 147 21.18 5.88 -2.80
C TRP A 147 21.09 5.98 -1.28
N ASP A 148 22.25 6.01 -0.61
CA ASP A 148 22.38 6.17 0.85
C ASP A 148 21.42 5.30 1.68
N VAL A 149 21.45 3.99 1.41
CA VAL A 149 20.72 2.97 2.18
C VAL A 149 21.64 2.26 3.16
N PRO A 150 21.11 1.66 4.24
CA PRO A 150 21.91 0.92 5.21
C PRO A 150 22.82 -0.13 4.55
N ILE A 151 24.05 -0.26 5.04
CA ILE A 151 25.09 -1.08 4.38
C ILE A 151 24.70 -2.55 4.25
N GLU A 152 23.96 -3.09 5.21
CA GLU A 152 23.47 -4.47 5.14
C GLU A 152 22.42 -4.65 4.06
N LEU A 153 21.49 -3.69 3.91
CA LEU A 153 20.52 -3.68 2.82
C LEU A 153 21.23 -3.54 1.47
N HIS A 154 22.23 -2.66 1.37
CA HIS A 154 23.09 -2.55 0.19
C HIS A 154 23.71 -3.90 -0.17
N ASN A 155 24.37 -4.57 0.79
CA ASN A 155 25.00 -5.86 0.56
C ASN A 155 23.99 -6.95 0.13
N LYS A 156 22.72 -6.82 0.56
CA LYS A 156 21.67 -7.79 0.25
C LYS A 156 21.13 -7.66 -1.18
N VAL A 157 21.06 -6.44 -1.69
CA VAL A 157 20.46 -6.13 -3.00
C VAL A 157 21.49 -5.92 -4.10
N ASN A 158 22.72 -5.52 -3.75
CA ASN A 158 23.79 -5.30 -4.71
C ASN A 158 24.24 -6.60 -5.38
N GLY A 159 24.23 -6.61 -6.72
CA GLY A 159 24.60 -7.79 -7.51
C GLY A 159 23.68 -9.00 -7.32
N ARG A 160 22.45 -8.80 -6.81
CA ARG A 160 21.48 -9.87 -6.58
C ARG A 160 21.18 -10.61 -7.89
N GLN A 161 21.22 -11.95 -7.83
CA GLN A 161 20.96 -12.80 -9.00
C GLN A 161 19.49 -12.76 -9.40
N LYS A 162 19.20 -12.75 -10.72
CA LYS A 162 17.82 -12.78 -11.26
C LYS A 162 17.00 -14.01 -10.86
N SER A 163 17.66 -15.10 -10.46
CA SER A 163 17.03 -16.33 -9.98
C SER A 163 16.50 -16.22 -8.55
N LEU A 164 16.98 -15.23 -7.77
CA LEU A 164 16.51 -15.01 -6.42
C LEU A 164 15.17 -14.25 -6.43
N PRO A 165 14.33 -14.42 -5.40
CA PRO A 165 13.09 -13.68 -5.27
C PRO A 165 13.32 -12.17 -5.35
N PRO A 166 12.53 -11.43 -6.14
CA PRO A 166 12.63 -9.97 -6.22
C PRO A 166 12.21 -9.33 -4.89
N VAL A 167 12.61 -8.07 -4.71
CA VAL A 167 12.20 -7.25 -3.57
C VAL A 167 10.71 -6.91 -3.71
N ASP A 168 9.92 -7.16 -2.67
CA ASP A 168 8.47 -6.89 -2.64
C ASP A 168 8.13 -5.68 -1.76
N TYR A 169 8.89 -5.46 -0.68
CA TYR A 169 8.64 -4.37 0.25
C TYR A 169 9.93 -3.92 0.93
N VAL A 170 10.11 -2.60 1.06
CA VAL A 170 11.25 -1.99 1.76
C VAL A 170 10.75 -0.84 2.62
N VAL A 171 11.32 -0.73 3.82
CA VAL A 171 11.15 0.40 4.72
C VAL A 171 12.53 0.83 5.20
N LEU A 172 12.79 2.12 5.19
CA LEU A 172 14.00 2.72 5.74
C LEU A 172 13.61 3.46 7.01
N GLY A 173 14.36 3.25 8.08
CA GLY A 173 14.20 3.94 9.37
C GLY A 173 15.31 4.96 9.62
N GLU A 174 15.41 5.42 10.86
CA GLU A 174 16.51 6.28 11.29
C GLU A 174 17.84 5.50 11.33
N GLY A 175 18.92 6.13 10.87
CA GLY A 175 20.25 5.52 10.89
C GLY A 175 20.35 4.29 9.98
N ASP A 176 20.73 3.14 10.55
CA ASP A 176 20.90 1.87 9.83
C ASP A 176 19.66 0.96 9.91
N ASP A 177 18.52 1.48 10.35
CA ASP A 177 17.28 0.71 10.46
C ASP A 177 16.67 0.45 9.08
N TYR A 178 16.35 -0.80 8.81
CA TYR A 178 15.65 -1.20 7.60
C TYR A 178 14.81 -2.45 7.82
N PHE A 179 13.79 -2.59 6.99
CA PHE A 179 13.08 -3.82 6.77
C PHE A 179 13.00 -4.09 5.27
N VAL A 180 13.31 -5.31 4.85
CA VAL A 180 13.14 -5.76 3.47
C VAL A 180 12.43 -7.11 3.45
N GLN A 181 11.42 -7.22 2.59
CA GLN A 181 10.71 -8.47 2.29
C GLN A 181 10.81 -8.76 0.81
N PHE A 182 10.90 -10.05 0.48
CA PHE A 182 10.98 -10.55 -0.88
C PHE A 182 9.70 -11.27 -1.28
N ALA A 183 9.50 -11.47 -2.58
CA ALA A 183 8.27 -12.04 -3.12
C ALA A 183 7.97 -13.50 -2.69
N ASP A 184 8.94 -14.21 -2.11
CA ASP A 184 8.75 -15.53 -1.50
C ASP A 184 8.30 -15.46 -0.03
N GLY A 185 8.09 -14.26 0.50
CA GLY A 185 7.74 -14.00 1.90
C GLY A 185 8.94 -13.95 2.85
N SER A 186 10.16 -14.28 2.39
CA SER A 186 11.35 -14.13 3.20
C SER A 186 11.60 -12.66 3.52
N CYS A 187 12.11 -12.37 4.70
CA CYS A 187 12.42 -11.01 5.12
C CYS A 187 13.75 -10.93 5.87
N GLN A 188 14.31 -9.72 5.92
CA GLN A 188 15.48 -9.37 6.70
C GLN A 188 15.28 -7.95 7.23
N TRP A 189 15.79 -7.70 8.43
CA TRP A 189 15.68 -6.38 9.05
C TRP A 189 16.87 -6.10 9.94
N SER A 190 17.13 -4.82 10.15
CA SER A 190 17.94 -4.28 11.23
C SER A 190 17.11 -3.20 11.90
N ALA A 191 17.10 -3.20 13.23
CA ALA A 191 16.41 -2.18 14.02
C ALA A 191 17.24 -1.88 15.26
N TYR A 192 17.43 -0.60 15.56
CA TYR A 192 18.13 -0.13 16.75
C TYR A 192 17.40 -0.57 18.02
N ASP A 193 16.07 -0.50 18.00
CA ASP A 193 15.23 -0.93 19.11
C ASP A 193 15.00 -2.45 19.09
N HIS A 194 15.37 -3.11 20.18
CA HIS A 194 15.25 -4.57 20.33
C HIS A 194 13.78 -5.06 20.30
N SER A 195 12.81 -4.20 20.63
CA SER A 195 11.40 -4.58 20.64
C SER A 195 10.84 -4.87 19.25
N VAL A 196 11.36 -4.22 18.19
CA VAL A 196 11.02 -4.54 16.79
C VAL A 196 11.50 -5.96 16.45
N TRP A 197 12.69 -6.31 16.93
CA TRP A 197 13.23 -7.65 16.72
C TRP A 197 12.40 -8.71 17.46
N GLU A 198 12.09 -8.48 18.74
CA GLU A 198 11.29 -9.40 19.55
C GLU A 198 9.89 -9.61 18.95
N ILE A 199 9.22 -8.55 18.53
CA ILE A 199 7.85 -8.65 18.01
C ILE A 199 7.82 -9.38 16.66
N LEU A 200 8.76 -9.11 15.75
CA LEU A 200 8.86 -9.81 14.46
C LEU A 200 9.17 -11.30 14.67
N GLN A 201 10.05 -11.64 15.61
CA GLN A 201 10.34 -13.04 15.93
C GLN A 201 9.19 -13.77 16.62
N SER A 202 8.48 -13.10 17.51
CA SER A 202 7.33 -13.69 18.21
C SER A 202 6.22 -14.16 17.26
N ARG A 203 6.23 -13.67 16.00
CA ARG A 203 5.28 -13.98 14.94
C ARG A 203 5.95 -14.55 13.70
N GLU A 204 7.06 -15.25 13.88
CA GLU A 204 7.73 -15.98 12.80
C GLU A 204 6.73 -16.86 12.04
N GLY A 205 6.80 -16.81 10.70
CA GLY A 205 5.87 -17.52 9.81
C GLY A 205 4.59 -16.76 9.47
N THR A 206 4.32 -15.62 10.10
CA THR A 206 3.24 -14.69 9.66
C THR A 206 3.85 -13.54 8.87
N PRO A 207 3.57 -13.38 7.57
CA PRO A 207 4.18 -12.31 6.79
C PRO A 207 3.74 -10.93 7.28
N VAL A 208 4.68 -9.99 7.23
CA VAL A 208 4.42 -8.58 7.50
C VAL A 208 3.71 -8.00 6.27
N GLU A 209 2.60 -7.30 6.50
CA GLU A 209 1.85 -6.61 5.45
C GLU A 209 2.23 -5.13 5.36
N LEU A 210 2.46 -4.49 6.51
CA LEU A 210 2.86 -3.09 6.58
C LEU A 210 3.75 -2.88 7.80
N LEU A 211 4.88 -2.22 7.59
CA LEU A 211 5.78 -1.79 8.65
C LEU A 211 6.14 -0.33 8.43
N ALA A 212 6.14 0.46 9.49
CA ALA A 212 6.69 1.80 9.49
C ALA A 212 7.57 1.97 10.73
N PHE A 213 8.81 2.44 10.55
CA PHE A 213 9.61 2.95 11.64
C PHE A 213 9.12 4.34 12.03
N ALA A 214 9.18 4.67 13.31
CA ALA A 214 8.85 5.98 13.86
C ALA A 214 10.01 6.48 14.73
N PRO A 215 10.12 7.81 14.96
CA PRO A 215 11.25 8.38 15.67
C PRO A 215 11.49 7.78 17.05
N GLY A 216 12.76 7.70 17.44
CA GLY A 216 13.14 7.24 18.79
C GLY A 216 12.84 5.77 19.07
N GLY A 217 12.93 4.91 18.05
CA GLY A 217 12.67 3.47 18.16
C GLY A 217 11.20 3.08 18.11
N GLY A 218 10.31 4.02 17.76
CA GLY A 218 8.90 3.72 17.55
C GLY A 218 8.68 2.88 16.29
N TYR A 219 7.52 2.22 16.22
CA TYR A 219 7.14 1.43 15.05
C TYR A 219 5.63 1.23 14.96
N TYR A 220 5.16 0.91 13.76
CA TYR A 220 3.88 0.26 13.48
C TYR A 220 4.14 -1.00 12.67
N ILE A 221 3.52 -2.11 13.07
CA ILE A 221 3.58 -3.38 12.33
C ILE A 221 2.15 -3.92 12.19
N MET A 222 1.80 -4.33 10.98
CA MET A 222 0.59 -5.05 10.64
C MET A 222 0.96 -6.30 9.87
N TRP A 223 0.36 -7.42 10.24
CA TRP A 223 0.57 -8.70 9.61
C TRP A 223 -0.55 -9.04 8.64
N GLU A 224 -0.31 -10.00 7.76
CA GLU A 224 -1.30 -10.45 6.79
C GLU A 224 -2.60 -10.98 7.42
N ASP A 225 -2.60 -11.43 8.66
CA ASP A 225 -3.83 -11.84 9.36
C ASP A 225 -4.67 -10.67 9.88
N GLY A 226 -4.23 -9.44 9.63
CA GLY A 226 -4.91 -8.21 9.99
C GLY A 226 -4.68 -7.75 11.43
N GLU A 227 -3.98 -8.53 12.25
CA GLU A 227 -3.50 -8.04 13.54
C GLU A 227 -2.45 -6.94 13.34
N SER A 228 -2.39 -6.01 14.29
CA SER A 228 -1.42 -4.91 14.26
C SER A 228 -0.98 -4.53 15.66
N CYS A 229 0.25 -4.05 15.79
CA CYS A 229 0.77 -3.47 17.01
C CYS A 229 1.64 -2.26 16.70
N TRP A 230 1.79 -1.38 17.67
CA TRP A 230 2.65 -0.21 17.53
C TRP A 230 3.15 0.29 18.88
N LEU A 231 4.29 0.96 18.86
CA LEU A 231 4.91 1.63 19.99
C LEU A 231 5.49 2.96 19.52
N GLY A 232 5.48 3.99 20.38
CA GLY A 232 6.20 5.24 20.09
C GLY A 232 5.73 6.05 18.89
N LEU A 233 4.52 5.82 18.36
CA LEU A 233 4.00 6.61 17.24
C LEU A 233 3.73 8.08 17.61
N PRO A 234 3.83 9.01 16.64
CA PRO A 234 3.37 10.38 16.83
C PRO A 234 1.97 10.44 17.43
N ARG A 235 1.74 11.34 18.38
CA ARG A 235 0.49 11.40 19.17
C ARG A 235 -0.74 11.54 18.26
N GLY A 236 -0.64 12.36 17.21
CA GLY A 236 -1.72 12.53 16.22
C GLY A 236 -2.10 11.21 15.57
N LEU A 237 -1.10 10.48 15.06
CA LEU A 237 -1.29 9.16 14.45
C LEU A 237 -1.82 8.13 15.45
N HIS A 238 -1.22 8.03 16.64
CA HIS A 238 -1.68 7.14 17.70
C HIS A 238 -3.17 7.36 17.99
N ASN A 239 -3.61 8.61 18.11
CA ASN A 239 -5.01 8.96 18.33
C ASN A 239 -5.94 8.57 17.16
N LYS A 240 -5.43 8.53 15.92
CA LYS A 240 -6.20 8.07 14.75
C LYS A 240 -6.35 6.55 14.72
N LEU A 241 -5.40 5.81 15.30
CA LEU A 241 -5.39 4.35 15.33
C LEU A 241 -6.14 3.81 16.55
N ILE A 242 -5.89 4.38 17.74
CA ILE A 242 -6.52 3.93 18.99
C ILE A 242 -8.02 4.23 18.98
N GLY A 243 -8.83 3.25 19.36
CA GLY A 243 -10.29 3.41 19.43
C GLY A 243 -11.00 3.45 18.07
N ARG A 244 -10.34 3.06 16.96
CA ARG A 244 -11.06 2.80 15.71
C ARG A 244 -12.07 1.68 15.93
N GLN A 245 -13.32 1.96 15.61
CA GLN A 245 -14.37 0.95 15.58
C GLN A 245 -14.06 -0.07 14.47
N LYS A 246 -14.27 -1.36 14.75
CA LYS A 246 -14.08 -2.46 13.77
C LYS A 246 -14.88 -2.28 12.46
N SER A 247 -15.94 -1.47 12.49
CA SER A 247 -16.76 -1.13 11.32
C SER A 247 -16.15 -0.07 10.41
N ARG A 248 -15.10 0.64 10.84
CA ARG A 248 -14.39 1.60 9.97
C ARG A 248 -13.38 0.85 9.09
N ALA A 249 -13.03 1.44 7.95
CA ALA A 249 -12.07 0.86 7.02
C ALA A 249 -10.73 0.50 7.71
N GLY A 250 -10.09 -0.59 7.31
CA GLY A 250 -8.74 -0.93 7.79
C GLY A 250 -7.70 0.11 7.38
N VAL A 251 -6.52 0.08 8.03
CA VAL A 251 -5.34 0.78 7.52
C VAL A 251 -4.91 0.09 6.22
N GLU A 252 -4.74 0.88 5.17
CA GLU A 252 -4.21 0.44 3.87
C GLU A 252 -2.71 0.71 3.80
N PHE A 253 -2.31 1.93 4.14
CA PHE A 253 -0.92 2.36 4.10
C PHE A 253 -0.65 3.38 5.21
N LEU A 254 0.58 3.39 5.71
CA LEU A 254 1.02 4.30 6.76
C LEU A 254 2.51 4.55 6.59
N ALA A 255 2.92 5.81 6.74
CA ALA A 255 4.32 6.21 6.83
C ALA A 255 4.49 7.20 7.98
N VAL A 256 5.65 7.12 8.63
CA VAL A 256 6.09 8.07 9.63
C VAL A 256 7.47 8.57 9.20
N GLY A 257 7.67 9.88 9.25
CA GLY A 257 8.92 10.55 8.95
C GLY A 257 9.81 10.71 10.18
N PRO A 258 11.11 10.98 9.96
CA PRO A 258 12.10 11.10 11.02
C PRO A 258 11.84 12.30 11.95
N GLU A 259 11.11 13.32 11.52
CA GLU A 259 10.79 14.50 12.34
C GLU A 259 9.40 14.38 12.99
N GLY A 260 8.78 13.19 12.90
CA GLY A 260 7.46 12.91 13.44
C GLY A 260 6.31 13.17 12.49
N GLU A 261 6.61 13.52 11.22
CA GLU A 261 5.62 13.63 10.16
C GLU A 261 4.88 12.31 10.00
N TRP A 262 3.60 12.33 9.65
CA TRP A 262 2.91 11.08 9.38
C TRP A 262 1.82 11.20 8.34
N PHE A 263 1.59 10.08 7.66
CA PHE A 263 0.51 9.88 6.72
C PHE A 263 -0.13 8.52 6.98
N VAL A 264 -1.45 8.47 6.91
CA VAL A 264 -2.21 7.21 6.94
C VAL A 264 -3.31 7.26 5.91
N ARG A 265 -3.40 6.21 5.09
CA ARG A 265 -4.49 5.95 4.16
C ARG A 265 -5.27 4.73 4.64
N PHE A 266 -6.58 4.80 4.50
CA PHE A 266 -7.51 3.73 4.85
C PHE A 266 -8.06 3.07 3.59
N LEU A 267 -8.53 1.84 3.72
CA LEU A 267 -9.03 1.07 2.60
C LEU A 267 -10.22 1.75 1.88
N ASP A 268 -10.98 2.62 2.54
CA ASP A 268 -12.07 3.43 1.93
C ASP A 268 -11.56 4.58 1.04
N GLY A 269 -10.25 4.73 0.88
CA GLY A 269 -9.60 5.80 0.14
C GLY A 269 -9.43 7.11 0.94
N GLY A 270 -10.01 7.19 2.14
CA GLY A 270 -9.79 8.30 3.04
C GLY A 270 -8.37 8.31 3.57
N TRP A 271 -7.78 9.49 3.73
CA TRP A 271 -6.42 9.65 4.25
C TRP A 271 -6.33 10.80 5.26
N ARG A 272 -5.29 10.77 6.11
CA ARG A 272 -4.93 11.86 7.02
C ARG A 272 -3.41 12.02 7.03
N ALA A 273 -2.95 13.25 7.13
CA ALA A 273 -1.56 13.60 7.36
C ALA A 273 -1.48 14.70 8.40
N ASP A 274 -0.37 14.77 9.13
CA ASP A 274 -0.09 15.85 10.08
C ASP A 274 1.42 15.95 10.31
N ASP A 275 1.85 17.06 10.93
CA ASP A 275 3.26 17.39 11.17
C ASP A 275 4.14 17.41 9.90
N ILE A 276 3.55 17.47 8.70
CA ILE A 276 4.23 17.52 7.40
C ILE A 276 4.71 18.93 7.05
N THR A 277 5.71 19.05 6.17
CA THR A 277 6.18 20.34 5.65
C THR A 277 5.10 21.08 4.87
N ASP A 278 5.17 22.43 4.86
CA ASP A 278 4.22 23.27 4.11
C ASP A 278 4.15 22.87 2.63
N GLY A 279 5.30 22.61 2.00
CA GLY A 279 5.36 22.15 0.61
C GLY A 279 4.63 20.83 0.39
N CYS A 280 4.80 19.85 1.29
CA CYS A 280 4.07 18.58 1.21
C CYS A 280 2.55 18.79 1.38
N SER A 281 2.16 19.62 2.35
CA SER A 281 0.76 19.94 2.66
C SER A 281 0.07 20.64 1.49
N GLU A 282 0.73 21.62 0.88
CA GLU A 282 0.24 22.35 -0.29
C GLU A 282 0.06 21.41 -1.48
N THR A 283 1.04 20.53 -1.76
CA THR A 283 0.94 19.55 -2.85
C THR A 283 -0.19 18.55 -2.61
N LEU A 284 -0.37 18.04 -1.40
CA LEU A 284 -1.48 17.16 -1.07
C LEU A 284 -2.84 17.84 -1.27
N HIS A 285 -2.96 19.11 -0.86
CA HIS A 285 -4.18 19.88 -1.04
C HIS A 285 -4.47 20.15 -2.51
N GLU A 286 -3.45 20.45 -3.31
CA GLU A 286 -3.58 20.65 -4.74
C GLU A 286 -4.07 19.38 -5.44
N LEU A 287 -3.43 18.24 -5.17
CA LEU A 287 -3.79 16.95 -5.76
C LEU A 287 -5.22 16.54 -5.39
N ASP A 288 -5.60 16.68 -4.12
CA ASP A 288 -6.96 16.38 -3.64
C ASP A 288 -8.00 17.29 -4.30
N LYS A 289 -7.70 18.59 -4.43
CA LYS A 289 -8.56 19.57 -5.11
C LYS A 289 -8.75 19.26 -6.59
N GLN A 290 -7.74 18.71 -7.25
CA GLN A 290 -7.81 18.24 -8.64
C GLN A 290 -8.56 16.91 -8.79
N GLY A 291 -8.89 16.24 -7.68
CA GLY A 291 -9.62 14.98 -7.66
C GLY A 291 -8.74 13.73 -7.84
N TRP A 292 -7.43 13.88 -7.67
CA TRP A 292 -6.50 12.74 -7.67
C TRP A 292 -6.64 11.91 -6.39
N SER A 293 -6.47 10.59 -6.50
CA SER A 293 -6.40 9.70 -5.34
C SER A 293 -4.97 9.60 -4.82
N ILE A 294 -4.73 10.10 -3.61
CA ILE A 294 -3.43 10.03 -2.93
C ILE A 294 -3.16 8.61 -2.43
N LEU A 295 -2.30 7.84 -3.09
CA LEU A 295 -2.05 6.43 -2.76
C LEU A 295 -1.07 6.25 -1.61
N LYS A 296 0.07 6.95 -1.65
CA LYS A 296 1.13 6.86 -0.64
C LYS A 296 1.77 8.23 -0.44
N VAL A 297 2.19 8.51 0.77
CA VAL A 297 3.13 9.59 1.09
C VAL A 297 4.26 8.97 1.88
N LEU A 298 5.49 9.20 1.42
CA LEU A 298 6.72 8.70 2.02
C LEU A 298 7.53 9.90 2.49
N PHE A 299 8.21 9.74 3.62
CA PHE A 299 9.01 10.80 4.23
C PHE A 299 10.47 10.34 4.30
N GLY A 300 11.37 11.27 4.00
CA GLY A 300 12.81 11.10 4.18
C GLY A 300 13.36 12.22 5.06
N HIS A 301 14.68 12.22 5.27
CA HIS A 301 15.32 13.24 6.09
C HIS A 301 15.30 14.63 5.45
N ASN A 302 15.51 15.67 6.27
CA ASN A 302 15.61 17.07 5.85
C ASN A 302 14.34 17.59 5.16
N GLY A 303 13.16 17.13 5.61
CA GLY A 303 11.88 17.52 5.02
C GLY A 303 11.63 16.95 3.63
N SER A 304 12.36 15.88 3.24
CA SER A 304 12.17 15.21 1.96
C SER A 304 10.88 14.39 1.97
N TRP A 305 10.17 14.36 0.85
CA TRP A 305 8.95 13.57 0.71
C TRP A 305 8.72 13.11 -0.73
N ALA A 306 7.92 12.05 -0.88
CA ALA A 306 7.37 11.62 -2.17
C ALA A 306 5.90 11.25 -2.01
N ILE A 307 5.07 11.69 -2.95
CA ILE A 307 3.64 11.43 -3.03
C ILE A 307 3.39 10.61 -4.28
N ILE A 308 2.76 9.45 -4.12
CA ILE A 308 2.29 8.61 -5.22
C ILE A 308 0.79 8.79 -5.34
N TYR A 309 0.29 9.07 -6.55
CA TYR A 309 -1.13 9.37 -6.80
C TYR A 309 -1.61 8.80 -8.14
N SER A 310 -2.94 8.71 -8.31
CA SER A 310 -3.61 8.15 -9.49
C SER A 310 -4.97 8.74 -9.75
#